data_AF-A0A9D3MUF0-F1
#
_entry.id   AF-A0A9D3MUF0-F1
#
_cell.length_a   1.000
_cell.length_b   1.000
_cell.length_c   1.000
_cell.angle_alpha   90.00
_cell.angle_beta   90.00
_cell.angle_gamma   90.00
#
_symmetry.space_group_name_H-M   'P 1'
#
loop_
_entity.id
_entity.type
_entity.pdbx_description
1 polymer ?
#
loop_
_entity_poly.entity_id
_entity_poly.type
_entity_poly.pdbx_seq_one_letter_code
_entity_poly.pdbx_strand_id
1 'polypeptide(L)'
;MKVVNLKQAILHAWKERWSDYQWAINIKKNFPKGAKWDYLNLAEALLEQAMIGPSPNPLILSYLKYAISSQMVSYSSVLTAVSKFDDFSRELCVKSLLELMDMFSHQLSCHGKAEECMGLCRALLGVAVWLLQGCAWYAKRLREQGEAGGAGEASLRACQERLESLLLSTKNRALIHIARLEEQASWSSVEQAVSRVSENLGGLSNQTLRSKLEECLSLVKR
;
A
#
# COMPACT_ATOMS: atom_id res chain seq x y z
N MET A 1 1.53 -31.90 14.15
CA MET A 1 1.75 -30.48 14.47
C MET A 1 0.45 -29.75 14.16
N LYS A 2 -0.25 -29.13 15.13
CA LYS A 2 -1.45 -28.35 14.81
C LYS A 2 -0.99 -27.11 14.03
N VAL A 3 -1.36 -27.00 12.77
CA VAL A 3 -1.19 -25.77 12.00
C VAL A 3 -2.09 -24.74 12.67
N VAL A 4 -1.50 -23.90 13.52
CA VAL A 4 -2.24 -22.78 14.14
C VAL A 4 -2.64 -21.85 13.01
N ASN A 5 -3.92 -21.50 12.93
CA ASN A 5 -4.38 -20.54 11.93
C ASN A 5 -3.84 -19.15 12.28
N LEU A 6 -3.15 -18.50 11.33
CA LEU A 6 -2.51 -17.21 11.56
C LEU A 6 -3.49 -16.12 12.00
N LYS A 7 -4.68 -16.07 11.41
CA LYS A 7 -5.72 -15.11 11.79
C LYS A 7 -6.17 -15.34 13.24
N GLN A 8 -6.34 -16.60 13.65
CA GLN A 8 -6.70 -16.93 15.03
C GLN A 8 -5.58 -16.54 16.01
N ALA A 9 -4.31 -16.72 15.65
CA ALA A 9 -3.19 -16.30 16.48
C ALA A 9 -3.12 -14.77 16.65
N ILE A 10 -3.37 -14.01 15.57
CA ILE A 10 -3.44 -12.54 15.62
C ILE A 10 -4.60 -12.09 16.52
N LEU A 11 -5.79 -12.67 16.34
CA LEU A 11 -6.97 -12.35 17.15
C LEU A 11 -6.78 -12.72 18.63
N HIS A 12 -6.12 -13.83 18.91
CA HIS A 12 -5.76 -14.21 20.27
C HIS A 12 -4.80 -13.19 20.89
N ALA A 13 -3.72 -12.83 20.19
CA ALA A 13 -2.78 -11.82 20.67
C ALA A 13 -3.45 -10.46 20.92
N TRP A 14 -4.35 -10.05 20.01
CA TRP A 14 -5.14 -8.84 20.17
C TRP A 14 -6.07 -8.89 21.40
N LYS A 15 -6.78 -10.01 21.59
CA LYS A 15 -7.68 -10.23 22.74
C LYS A 15 -6.92 -10.18 24.06
N GLU A 16 -5.75 -10.81 24.11
CA GLU A 16 -4.85 -10.85 25.28
C GLU A 16 -3.99 -9.59 25.41
N ARG A 17 -4.14 -8.61 24.50
CA ARG A 17 -3.40 -7.34 24.48
C ARG A 17 -1.88 -7.52 24.58
N TRP A 18 -1.33 -8.48 23.86
CA TRP A 18 0.11 -8.73 23.86
C TRP A 18 0.89 -7.51 23.39
N SER A 19 2.05 -7.25 23.99
CA SER A 19 3.00 -6.27 23.44
C SER A 19 3.58 -6.76 22.12
N ASP A 20 4.13 -5.84 21.31
CA ASP A 20 4.75 -6.17 20.03
C ASP A 20 5.83 -7.25 20.17
N TYR A 21 6.63 -7.19 21.25
CA TYR A 21 7.67 -8.16 21.54
C TYR A 21 7.10 -9.54 21.91
N GLN A 22 6.08 -9.59 22.78
CA GLN A 22 5.41 -10.84 23.16
C GLN A 22 4.75 -11.50 21.96
N TRP A 23 4.08 -10.71 21.12
CA TRP A 23 3.49 -11.16 19.88
C TRP A 23 4.55 -11.74 18.93
N ALA A 24 5.64 -11.01 18.69
CA ALA A 24 6.69 -11.44 17.76
C ALA A 24 7.35 -12.77 18.19
N ILE A 25 7.62 -12.95 19.49
CA ILE A 25 8.14 -14.22 20.02
C ILE A 25 7.17 -15.36 19.74
N ASN A 26 5.89 -15.17 20.03
CA ASN A 26 4.88 -16.20 19.84
C ASN A 26 4.68 -16.54 18.36
N ILE A 27 4.70 -15.55 17.47
CA ILE A 27 4.65 -15.81 16.02
C ILE A 27 5.86 -16.63 15.58
N LYS A 28 7.08 -16.21 15.94
CA LYS A 28 8.33 -16.91 15.59
C LYS A 28 8.38 -18.35 16.12
N LYS A 29 7.77 -18.61 17.27
CA LYS A 29 7.73 -19.94 17.89
C LYS A 29 6.72 -20.88 17.24
N ASN A 30 5.55 -20.36 16.86
CA ASN A 30 4.41 -21.19 16.43
C ASN A 30 4.24 -21.29 14.92
N PHE A 31 4.86 -20.39 14.15
CA PHE A 31 4.79 -20.38 12.69
C PHE A 31 6.19 -20.60 12.13
N PRO A 32 6.42 -21.64 11.31
CA PRO A 32 7.70 -21.80 10.64
C PRO A 32 7.89 -20.68 9.61
N LYS A 33 9.15 -20.27 9.40
CA LYS A 33 9.50 -19.39 8.27
C LYS A 33 9.10 -20.07 6.96
N GLY A 34 8.62 -19.29 5.99
CA GLY A 34 8.31 -19.82 4.66
C GLY A 34 9.57 -20.30 3.92
N ALA A 35 9.39 -20.68 2.64
CA ALA A 35 10.52 -20.95 1.73
C ALA A 35 11.40 -19.71 1.48
N LYS A 36 10.89 -18.52 1.82
CA LYS A 36 11.59 -17.24 1.88
C LYS A 36 11.71 -16.80 3.35
N TRP A 37 12.55 -15.82 3.63
CA TRP A 37 12.71 -15.24 4.98
C TRP A 37 11.42 -14.64 5.57
N ASP A 38 10.41 -14.41 4.72
CA ASP A 38 9.08 -13.88 5.07
C ASP A 38 8.16 -14.96 5.68
N TYR A 39 7.38 -14.59 6.69
CA TYR A 39 6.28 -15.43 7.17
C TYR A 39 5.14 -15.35 6.16
N LEU A 40 4.86 -16.45 5.47
CA LEU A 40 3.88 -16.50 4.39
C LEU A 40 2.53 -15.91 4.84
N ASN A 41 2.03 -14.94 4.08
CA ASN A 41 0.75 -14.24 4.30
C ASN A 41 0.66 -13.41 5.60
N LEU A 42 1.76 -13.16 6.31
CA LEU A 42 1.73 -12.42 7.58
C LEU A 42 1.33 -10.95 7.40
N ALA A 43 1.91 -10.25 6.42
CA ALA A 43 1.57 -8.87 6.12
C ALA A 43 0.08 -8.72 5.76
N GLU A 44 -0.41 -9.61 4.89
CA GLU A 44 -1.82 -9.64 4.47
C GLU A 44 -2.75 -9.95 5.64
N ALA A 45 -2.48 -10.99 6.44
CA ALA A 45 -3.32 -11.33 7.58
C ALA A 45 -3.36 -10.22 8.63
N LEU A 46 -2.23 -9.57 8.92
CA LEU A 46 -2.19 -8.44 9.85
C LEU A 46 -2.97 -7.25 9.32
N LEU A 47 -2.80 -6.90 8.04
CA LEU A 47 -3.48 -5.76 7.42
C LEU A 47 -4.99 -6.02 7.33
N GLU A 48 -5.43 -7.19 6.89
CA GLU A 48 -6.85 -7.57 6.86
C GLU A 48 -7.49 -7.44 8.24
N GLN A 49 -6.84 -7.95 9.31
CA GLN A 49 -7.38 -7.84 10.66
C GLN A 49 -7.32 -6.42 11.20
N ALA A 50 -6.28 -5.65 10.84
CA ALA A 50 -6.16 -4.24 11.23
C ALA A 50 -7.24 -3.37 10.57
N MET A 51 -7.68 -3.72 9.37
CA MET A 51 -8.68 -2.96 8.60
C MET A 51 -10.12 -3.43 8.85
N ILE A 52 -10.42 -4.14 9.95
CA ILE A 52 -11.81 -4.42 10.34
C ILE A 52 -12.38 -3.22 11.11
N GLY A 53 -13.46 -2.62 10.59
CA GLY A 53 -14.16 -1.48 11.20
C GLY A 53 -13.90 -0.13 10.50
N PRO A 54 -14.45 0.99 10.98
CA PRO A 54 -14.32 2.29 10.31
C PRO A 54 -12.91 2.91 10.40
N SER A 55 -12.14 2.54 11.42
CA SER A 55 -10.76 2.99 11.65
C SER A 55 -9.82 1.78 11.83
N PRO A 56 -8.52 1.93 11.54
CA PRO A 56 -7.58 0.83 11.68
C PRO A 56 -7.35 0.48 13.15
N ASN A 57 -7.30 -0.81 13.46
CA ASN A 57 -7.00 -1.32 14.79
C ASN A 57 -5.55 -1.00 15.16
N PRO A 58 -5.29 -0.14 16.15
CA PRO A 58 -3.95 0.38 16.41
C PRO A 58 -2.97 -0.69 16.93
N LEU A 59 -3.47 -1.69 17.67
CA LEU A 59 -2.64 -2.77 18.22
C LEU A 59 -2.22 -3.75 17.13
N ILE A 60 -3.13 -4.14 16.24
CA ILE A 60 -2.76 -5.03 15.12
C ILE A 60 -1.84 -4.29 14.14
N LEU A 61 -2.06 -2.98 13.95
CA LEU A 61 -1.18 -2.15 13.17
C LEU A 61 0.22 -2.02 13.80
N SER A 62 0.34 -1.96 15.14
CA SER A 62 1.65 -1.96 15.81
C SER A 62 2.41 -3.26 15.59
N TYR A 63 1.73 -4.41 15.57
CA TYR A 63 2.33 -5.69 15.20
C TYR A 63 2.89 -5.67 13.77
N LEU A 64 2.17 -5.09 12.81
CA LEU A 64 2.65 -4.95 11.43
C LEU A 64 3.86 -4.00 11.35
N LYS A 65 3.80 -2.85 12.02
CA LYS A 65 4.94 -1.92 12.11
C LYS A 65 6.18 -2.58 12.71
N TYR A 66 5.99 -3.37 13.78
CA TYR A 66 7.06 -4.15 14.38
C TYR A 66 7.59 -5.24 13.44
N ALA A 67 6.71 -5.93 12.71
CA ALA A 67 7.08 -6.95 11.73
C ALA A 67 7.95 -6.36 10.61
N ILE A 68 7.64 -5.15 10.14
CA ILE A 68 8.43 -4.40 9.16
C ILE A 68 9.81 -4.08 9.74
N SER A 69 9.86 -3.43 10.91
CA SER A 69 11.10 -3.00 11.55
C SER A 69 12.03 -4.16 11.94
N SER A 70 11.46 -5.33 12.25
CA SER A 70 12.20 -6.54 12.63
C SER A 70 12.39 -7.54 11.48
N GLN A 71 12.09 -7.12 10.24
CA GLN A 71 12.23 -7.92 9.01
C GLN A 71 11.55 -9.29 9.07
N MET A 72 10.41 -9.36 9.78
CA MET A 72 9.54 -10.55 9.77
C MET A 72 8.71 -10.63 8.49
N VAL A 73 8.51 -9.50 7.81
CA VAL A 73 7.84 -9.40 6.52
C VAL A 73 8.70 -8.66 5.51
N SER A 74 8.56 -8.98 4.24
CA SER A 74 9.21 -8.24 3.15
C SER A 74 8.43 -6.98 2.79
N TYR A 75 9.11 -5.93 2.30
CA TYR A 75 8.42 -4.73 1.80
C TYR A 75 7.49 -5.05 0.63
N SER A 76 7.85 -6.01 -0.22
CA SER A 76 7.00 -6.49 -1.31
C SER A 76 5.67 -7.07 -0.79
N SER A 77 5.68 -7.90 0.26
CA SER A 77 4.44 -8.47 0.80
C SER A 77 3.56 -7.42 1.47
N VAL A 78 4.16 -6.43 2.13
CA VAL A 78 3.43 -5.29 2.70
C VAL A 78 2.80 -4.43 1.60
N LEU A 79 3.55 -4.03 0.58
CA LEU A 79 3.02 -3.25 -0.55
C LEU A 79 1.91 -4.02 -1.29
N THR A 80 2.08 -5.32 -1.48
CA THR A 80 1.05 -6.18 -2.08
C THR A 80 -0.23 -6.18 -1.24
N ALA A 81 -0.11 -6.31 0.09
CA ALA A 81 -1.25 -6.26 1.00
C ALA A 81 -1.93 -4.87 0.99
N VAL A 82 -1.16 -3.78 0.93
CA VAL A 82 -1.69 -2.41 0.80
C VAL A 82 -2.52 -2.28 -0.48
N SER A 83 -2.00 -2.75 -1.63
CA SER A 83 -2.68 -2.61 -2.92
C SER A 83 -4.00 -3.39 -3.05
N LYS A 84 -4.29 -4.30 -2.10
CA LYS A 84 -5.55 -5.05 -2.05
C LYS A 84 -6.68 -4.29 -1.37
N PHE A 85 -6.38 -3.22 -0.64
CA PHE A 85 -7.40 -2.39 0.01
C PHE A 85 -8.10 -1.50 -1.02
N ASP A 86 -9.42 -1.59 -1.19
CA ASP A 86 -10.15 -0.87 -2.25
C ASP A 86 -11.19 0.14 -1.73
N ASP A 87 -11.43 0.17 -0.42
CA ASP A 87 -12.42 1.07 0.21
C ASP A 87 -11.84 2.44 0.58
N PHE A 88 -11.62 3.28 -0.44
CA PHE A 88 -11.12 4.66 -0.27
C PHE A 88 -12.06 5.59 0.50
N SER A 89 -13.30 5.17 0.77
CA SER A 89 -14.22 5.95 1.62
C SER A 89 -13.77 5.99 3.09
N ARG A 90 -12.97 4.99 3.51
CA ARG A 90 -12.41 4.90 4.86
C ARG A 90 -11.08 5.65 4.95
N GLU A 91 -11.18 6.98 4.97
CA GLU A 91 -10.03 7.92 4.94
C GLU A 91 -8.96 7.62 6.01
N LEU A 92 -9.36 7.27 7.24
CA LEU A 92 -8.42 6.93 8.31
C LEU A 92 -7.61 5.68 8.00
N CYS A 93 -8.20 4.71 7.30
CA CYS A 93 -7.52 3.48 6.91
C CYS A 93 -6.52 3.77 5.79
N VAL A 94 -6.94 4.51 4.76
CA VAL A 94 -6.06 4.97 3.67
C VAL A 94 -4.88 5.77 4.23
N LYS A 95 -5.14 6.71 5.15
CA LYS A 95 -4.09 7.48 5.82
C LYS A 95 -3.07 6.58 6.52
N SER A 96 -3.52 5.61 7.32
CA SER A 96 -2.61 4.69 8.00
C SER A 96 -1.83 3.78 7.05
N LEU A 97 -2.40 3.42 5.90
CA LEU A 97 -1.69 2.66 4.86
C LEU A 97 -0.60 3.50 4.20
N LEU A 98 -0.87 4.78 3.90
CA LEU A 98 0.13 5.71 3.39
C LEU A 98 1.28 5.93 4.39
N GLU A 99 0.95 6.13 5.67
CA GLU A 99 1.94 6.25 6.75
C GLU A 99 2.78 4.98 6.92
N LEU A 100 2.19 3.80 6.70
CA LEU A 100 2.90 2.52 6.73
C LEU A 100 3.93 2.44 5.60
N MET A 101 3.57 2.88 4.39
CA MET A 101 4.48 2.92 3.23
C MET A 101 5.66 3.87 3.47
N ASP A 102 5.42 5.01 4.12
CA ASP A 102 6.46 5.99 4.41
C ASP A 102 7.58 5.42 5.30
N MET A 103 7.29 4.41 6.14
CA MET A 103 8.27 3.78 7.03
C MET A 103 9.46 3.15 6.29
N PHE A 104 9.26 2.68 5.05
CA PHE A 104 10.27 1.89 4.33
C PHE A 104 10.47 2.35 2.88
N SER A 105 9.84 3.44 2.44
CA SER A 105 9.89 3.95 1.06
C SER A 105 11.32 4.18 0.53
N HIS A 106 12.23 4.64 1.39
CA HIS A 106 13.64 4.88 1.05
C HIS A 106 14.48 3.58 0.97
N GLN A 107 13.98 2.47 1.51
CA GLN A 107 14.71 1.18 1.62
C GLN A 107 14.34 0.19 0.51
N LEU A 108 13.39 0.54 -0.36
CA LEU A 108 12.92 -0.30 -1.47
C LEU A 108 14.06 -0.64 -2.42
N SER A 109 14.49 -1.89 -2.43
CA SER A 109 15.67 -2.31 -3.19
C SER A 109 15.66 -3.81 -3.47
N CYS A 110 16.27 -4.17 -4.61
CA CYS A 110 16.38 -5.53 -5.10
C CYS A 110 17.76 -6.09 -4.76
N HIS A 111 17.91 -6.73 -3.60
CA HIS A 111 19.16 -7.38 -3.18
C HIS A 111 19.07 -8.91 -3.11
N GLY A 112 17.97 -9.48 -3.61
CA GLY A 112 17.60 -10.89 -3.43
C GLY A 112 17.65 -11.71 -4.71
N LYS A 113 17.01 -12.89 -4.66
CA LYS A 113 16.83 -13.75 -5.84
C LYS A 113 15.94 -13.05 -6.89
N ALA A 114 16.06 -13.44 -8.15
CA ALA A 114 15.24 -12.90 -9.24
C ALA A 114 13.73 -12.88 -8.91
N GLU A 115 13.22 -13.95 -8.30
CA GLU A 115 11.82 -14.05 -7.84
C GLU A 115 11.41 -13.02 -6.77
N GLU A 116 12.34 -12.61 -5.90
CA GLU A 116 12.08 -11.60 -4.87
C GLU A 116 12.09 -10.20 -5.48
N CYS A 117 13.03 -9.96 -6.41
CA CYS A 117 13.08 -8.73 -7.19
C CYS A 117 11.80 -8.57 -8.03
N MET A 118 11.37 -9.64 -8.71
CA MET A 118 10.12 -9.66 -9.47
C MET A 118 8.89 -9.44 -8.57
N GLY A 119 8.87 -10.04 -7.38
CA GLY A 119 7.84 -9.76 -6.38
C GLY A 119 7.78 -8.28 -6.00
N LEU A 120 8.93 -7.63 -5.81
CA LEU A 120 8.98 -6.18 -5.53
C LEU A 120 8.50 -5.36 -6.74
N CYS A 121 8.90 -5.70 -7.95
CA CYS A 121 8.44 -5.05 -9.18
C CYS A 121 6.90 -5.05 -9.27
N ARG A 122 6.28 -6.23 -9.11
CA ARG A 122 4.81 -6.38 -9.13
C ARG A 122 4.14 -5.61 -7.99
N ALA A 123 4.71 -5.65 -6.79
CA ALA A 123 4.17 -4.93 -5.64
C ALA A 123 4.22 -3.40 -5.83
N LEU A 124 5.29 -2.87 -6.44
CA LEU A 124 5.40 -1.45 -6.76
C LEU A 124 4.40 -1.02 -7.83
N LEU A 125 4.20 -1.84 -8.87
CA LEU A 125 3.16 -1.61 -9.87
C LEU A 125 1.76 -1.61 -9.22
N GLY A 126 1.47 -2.59 -8.38
CA GLY A 126 0.20 -2.68 -7.66
C GLY A 126 -0.07 -1.45 -6.78
N VAL A 127 0.95 -0.97 -6.06
CA VAL A 127 0.81 0.25 -5.25
C VAL A 127 0.72 1.51 -6.09
N ALA A 128 1.40 1.58 -7.24
CA ALA A 128 1.22 2.71 -8.17
C ALA A 128 -0.22 2.78 -8.68
N VAL A 129 -0.81 1.65 -9.06
CA VAL A 129 -2.24 1.55 -9.42
C VAL A 129 -3.13 1.96 -8.26
N TRP A 130 -2.85 1.46 -7.05
CA TRP A 130 -3.62 1.78 -5.86
C TRP A 130 -3.62 3.29 -5.53
N LEU A 131 -2.45 3.93 -5.61
CA LEU A 131 -2.33 5.39 -5.43
C LEU A 131 -3.07 6.17 -6.51
N LEU A 132 -3.01 5.74 -7.78
CA LEU A 132 -3.78 6.34 -8.87
C LEU A 132 -5.30 6.19 -8.65
N GLN A 133 -5.75 5.03 -8.18
CA GLN A 133 -7.16 4.79 -7.84
C GLN A 133 -7.60 5.69 -6.68
N GLY A 134 -6.78 5.85 -5.65
CA GLY A 134 -7.02 6.81 -4.57
C GLY A 134 -7.14 8.23 -5.08
N CYS A 135 -6.20 8.68 -5.94
CA CYS A 135 -6.26 9.99 -6.58
C CYS A 135 -7.56 10.17 -7.38
N ALA A 136 -7.96 9.18 -8.19
CA ALA A 136 -9.19 9.24 -8.96
C ALA A 136 -10.43 9.32 -8.07
N TRP A 137 -10.46 8.53 -6.99
CA TRP A 137 -11.59 8.49 -6.06
C TRP A 137 -11.77 9.83 -5.34
N TYR A 138 -10.71 10.37 -4.76
CA TYR A 138 -10.78 11.65 -4.05
C TYR A 138 -11.02 12.83 -5.00
N ALA A 139 -10.44 12.83 -6.19
CA ALA A 139 -10.71 13.85 -7.21
C ALA A 139 -12.18 13.84 -7.66
N LYS A 140 -12.75 12.65 -7.91
CA LYS A 140 -14.18 12.49 -8.24
C LYS A 140 -15.06 13.03 -7.11
N ARG A 141 -14.77 12.66 -5.87
CA ARG A 141 -15.54 13.12 -4.70
C ARG A 141 -15.49 14.64 -4.53
N LEU A 142 -14.33 15.27 -4.73
CA LEU A 142 -14.21 16.73 -4.67
C LEU A 142 -15.02 17.42 -5.76
N ARG A 143 -15.03 16.86 -6.97
CA ARG A 143 -15.86 17.37 -8.07
C ARG A 143 -17.36 17.29 -7.73
N GLU A 144 -17.80 16.24 -7.06
CA GLU A 144 -19.21 16.02 -6.70
C GLU A 144 -19.66 16.83 -5.47
N GLN A 145 -18.77 17.06 -4.50
CA GLN A 145 -19.09 17.72 -3.21
C GLN A 145 -18.74 19.21 -3.16
N GLY A 146 -17.98 19.73 -4.14
CA GLY A 146 -17.55 21.13 -4.18
C GLY A 146 -16.65 21.53 -2.99
N GLU A 147 -16.69 22.81 -2.61
CA GLU A 147 -15.82 23.39 -1.55
C GLU A 147 -16.10 22.85 -0.13
N ALA A 148 -17.24 22.20 0.10
CA ALA A 148 -17.58 21.61 1.40
C ALA A 148 -16.76 20.34 1.73
N GLY A 149 -15.94 19.84 0.79
CA GLY A 149 -15.22 18.57 0.87
C GLY A 149 -13.78 18.62 1.38
N GLY A 150 -13.39 19.57 2.24
CA GLY A 150 -11.98 19.82 2.63
C GLY A 150 -11.16 18.58 3.07
N ALA A 151 -11.79 17.57 3.68
CA ALA A 151 -11.13 16.30 4.02
C ALA A 151 -10.72 15.46 2.80
N GLY A 152 -11.48 15.56 1.70
CA GLY A 152 -11.17 14.90 0.43
C GLY A 152 -9.91 15.47 -0.24
N GLU A 153 -9.66 16.78 -0.10
CA GLU A 153 -8.45 17.41 -0.68
C GLU A 153 -7.19 16.97 0.06
N ALA A 154 -7.25 16.88 1.39
CA ALA A 154 -6.13 16.37 2.19
C ALA A 154 -5.78 14.92 1.80
N SER A 155 -6.80 14.08 1.62
CA SER A 155 -6.61 12.67 1.22
C SER A 155 -6.10 12.54 -0.23
N LEU A 156 -6.60 13.36 -1.16
CA LEU A 156 -6.09 13.44 -2.53
C LEU A 156 -4.61 13.84 -2.54
N ARG A 157 -4.26 14.89 -1.79
CA ARG A 157 -2.88 15.36 -1.68
C ARG A 157 -1.96 14.29 -1.09
N ALA A 158 -2.42 13.60 -0.04
CA ALA A 158 -1.63 12.53 0.56
C ALA A 158 -1.32 11.40 -0.44
N CYS A 159 -2.31 10.95 -1.22
CA CYS A 159 -2.10 9.96 -2.28
C CYS A 159 -1.15 10.49 -3.37
N GLN A 160 -1.37 11.73 -3.80
CA GLN A 160 -0.57 12.39 -4.84
C GLN A 160 0.89 12.51 -4.44
N GLU A 161 1.20 12.93 -3.21
CA GLU A 161 2.58 13.08 -2.72
C GLU A 161 3.35 11.75 -2.71
N ARG A 162 2.69 10.65 -2.30
CA ARG A 162 3.33 9.32 -2.30
C ARG A 162 3.49 8.78 -3.73
N LEU A 163 2.54 9.08 -4.61
CA LEU A 163 2.65 8.74 -6.03
C LEU A 163 3.81 9.50 -6.70
N GLU A 164 3.91 10.80 -6.45
CA GLU A 164 5.01 11.66 -6.93
C GLU A 164 6.36 11.14 -6.42
N SER A 165 6.48 10.88 -5.12
CA SER A 165 7.70 10.31 -4.52
C SER A 165 8.09 8.96 -5.15
N LEU A 166 7.10 8.08 -5.38
CA LEU A 166 7.30 6.79 -6.03
C LEU A 166 7.83 6.97 -7.46
N LEU A 167 7.25 7.88 -8.24
CA LEU A 167 7.56 8.07 -9.66
C LEU A 167 8.80 8.93 -9.93
N LEU A 168 9.17 9.87 -9.04
CA LEU A 168 10.39 10.66 -9.19
C LEU A 168 11.66 9.81 -9.04
N SER A 169 11.58 8.70 -8.29
CA SER A 169 12.67 7.74 -8.18
C SER A 169 12.87 6.98 -9.50
N THR A 170 13.97 7.25 -10.21
CA THR A 170 14.37 6.51 -11.42
C THR A 170 14.46 5.00 -11.17
N LYS A 171 14.95 4.60 -9.99
CA LYS A 171 14.99 3.20 -9.57
C LYS A 171 13.58 2.60 -9.53
N ASN A 172 12.63 3.26 -8.87
CA ASN A 172 11.28 2.73 -8.73
C ASN A 172 10.57 2.67 -10.09
N ARG A 173 10.74 3.68 -10.95
CA ARG A 173 10.24 3.65 -12.34
C ARG A 173 10.80 2.47 -13.13
N ALA A 174 12.11 2.20 -13.02
CA ALA A 174 12.71 1.04 -13.69
C ALA A 174 12.08 -0.28 -13.20
N LEU A 175 11.85 -0.43 -11.90
CA LEU A 175 11.20 -1.63 -11.33
C LEU A 175 9.74 -1.78 -11.80
N ILE A 176 8.98 -0.68 -11.86
CA ILE A 176 7.61 -0.66 -12.38
C ILE A 176 7.60 -1.01 -13.89
N HIS A 177 8.58 -0.50 -14.65
CA HIS A 177 8.72 -0.80 -16.07
C HIS A 177 9.03 -2.29 -16.30
N ILE A 178 9.89 -2.89 -15.48
CA ILE A 178 10.14 -4.34 -15.52
C ILE A 178 8.83 -5.12 -15.25
N ALA A 179 8.05 -4.73 -14.24
CA ALA A 179 6.76 -5.36 -13.96
C ALA A 179 5.80 -5.30 -15.16
N ARG A 180 5.76 -4.14 -15.84
CA ARG A 180 4.96 -3.94 -17.06
C ARG A 180 5.35 -4.91 -18.17
N LEU A 181 6.65 -5.05 -18.45
CA LEU A 181 7.14 -5.94 -19.52
C LEU A 181 6.84 -7.41 -19.24
N GLU A 182 6.87 -7.80 -17.98
CA GLU A 182 6.66 -9.19 -17.54
C GLU A 182 5.16 -9.56 -17.50
N GLU A 183 4.29 -8.61 -17.19
CA GLU A 183 2.85 -8.85 -17.09
C GLU A 183 2.07 -7.77 -17.84
N GLN A 184 2.20 -7.75 -19.16
CA GLN A 184 1.58 -6.74 -20.03
C GLN A 184 0.06 -6.59 -19.81
N ALA A 185 -0.63 -7.68 -19.47
CA ALA A 185 -2.05 -7.67 -19.15
C ALA A 185 -2.38 -6.83 -17.89
N SER A 186 -1.47 -6.74 -16.92
CA SER A 186 -1.66 -5.93 -15.71
C SER A 186 -1.59 -4.42 -15.99
N TRP A 187 -0.98 -4.02 -17.11
CA TRP A 187 -0.85 -2.60 -17.50
C TRP A 187 -2.19 -1.94 -17.84
N SER A 188 -3.20 -2.71 -18.27
CA SER A 188 -4.54 -2.17 -18.52
C SER A 188 -5.14 -1.53 -17.26
N SER A 189 -4.81 -2.06 -16.07
CA SER A 189 -5.24 -1.48 -14.79
C SER A 189 -4.61 -0.11 -14.54
N VAL A 190 -3.36 0.08 -14.96
CA VAL A 190 -2.69 1.40 -14.91
C VAL A 190 -3.37 2.36 -15.85
N GLU A 191 -3.60 1.97 -17.10
CA GLU A 191 -4.24 2.82 -18.11
C GLU A 191 -5.66 3.24 -17.69
N GLN A 192 -6.44 2.30 -17.15
CA GLN A 192 -7.76 2.60 -16.59
C GLN A 192 -7.67 3.57 -15.43
N ALA A 193 -6.73 3.38 -14.49
CA ALA A 193 -6.56 4.28 -13.36
C ALA A 193 -6.12 5.69 -13.82
N VAL A 194 -5.19 5.79 -14.77
CA VAL A 194 -4.75 7.05 -15.38
C VAL A 194 -5.90 7.77 -16.09
N SER A 195 -6.75 7.06 -16.84
CA SER A 195 -7.94 7.65 -17.49
C SER A 195 -8.89 8.23 -16.46
N ARG A 196 -9.18 7.47 -15.39
CA ARG A 196 -10.07 7.92 -14.31
C ARG A 196 -9.52 9.15 -13.59
N VAL A 197 -8.22 9.24 -13.32
CA VAL A 197 -7.64 10.48 -12.76
C VAL A 197 -7.85 11.63 -13.74
N SER A 198 -7.52 11.42 -15.02
CA SER A 198 -7.60 12.44 -16.08
C SER A 198 -9.01 13.03 -16.23
N GLU A 199 -10.05 12.18 -16.22
CA GLU A 199 -11.46 12.58 -16.30
C GLU A 199 -11.91 13.49 -15.15
N ASN A 200 -11.25 13.40 -14.00
CA ASN A 200 -11.61 14.17 -12.80
C ASN A 200 -10.75 15.43 -12.60
N LEU A 201 -9.63 15.60 -13.34
CA LEU A 201 -8.73 16.76 -13.20
C LEU A 201 -9.42 18.09 -13.49
N GLY A 202 -10.32 18.13 -14.47
CA GLY A 202 -11.02 19.36 -14.88
C GLY A 202 -11.91 19.94 -13.77
N GLY A 203 -12.34 19.11 -12.81
CA GLY A 203 -13.19 19.53 -11.69
C GLY A 203 -12.44 20.01 -10.45
N LEU A 204 -11.10 19.98 -10.45
CA LEU A 204 -10.30 20.41 -9.31
C LEU A 204 -10.10 21.93 -9.33
N SER A 205 -10.49 22.61 -8.24
CA SER A 205 -10.26 24.04 -8.05
C SER A 205 -8.79 24.38 -7.77
N ASN A 206 -8.07 23.49 -7.07
CA ASN A 206 -6.66 23.66 -6.72
C ASN A 206 -5.74 23.40 -7.92
N GLN A 207 -5.27 24.47 -8.56
CA GLN A 207 -4.40 24.42 -9.74
C GLN A 207 -3.04 23.77 -9.47
N THR A 208 -2.46 23.98 -8.29
CA THR A 208 -1.17 23.37 -7.92
C THR A 208 -1.29 21.86 -7.82
N LEU A 209 -2.33 21.37 -7.14
CA LEU A 209 -2.58 19.94 -6.99
C LEU A 209 -2.89 19.29 -8.34
N ARG A 210 -3.66 19.98 -9.18
CA ARG A 210 -3.94 19.53 -10.55
C ARG A 210 -2.66 19.40 -11.38
N SER A 211 -1.80 20.42 -11.39
CA SER A 211 -0.53 20.39 -12.13
C SER A 211 0.37 19.24 -11.69
N LYS A 212 0.48 19.01 -10.38
CA LYS A 212 1.25 17.87 -9.83
C LYS A 212 0.68 16.51 -10.26
N LEU A 213 -0.65 16.37 -10.30
CA LEU A 213 -1.27 15.15 -10.80
C LEU A 213 -0.99 14.97 -12.29
N GLU A 214 -1.12 16.01 -13.12
CA GLU A 214 -0.78 15.97 -14.55
C GLU A 214 0.67 15.54 -14.77
N GLU A 215 1.61 16.06 -13.98
CA GLU A 215 3.01 15.64 -13.98
C GLU A 215 3.15 14.14 -13.63
N CYS A 216 2.52 13.67 -12.55
CA CYS A 216 2.52 12.26 -12.17
C CYS A 216 1.99 11.38 -13.30
N LEU A 217 0.88 11.75 -13.95
CA LEU A 217 0.32 11.00 -15.07
C LEU A 217 1.27 10.96 -16.27
N SER A 218 2.02 12.04 -16.52
CA SER A 218 3.05 12.08 -17.56
C SER A 218 4.21 11.13 -17.25
N LEU A 219 4.60 11.01 -15.97
CA LEU A 219 5.67 10.13 -15.52
C LEU A 219 5.29 8.65 -15.59
N VAL A 220 4.03 8.30 -15.34
CA VAL A 220 3.53 6.90 -15.49
C VAL A 220 3.56 6.44 -16.95
N LYS A 221 3.34 7.36 -17.90
CA LYS A 221 3.32 7.05 -19.34
C LYS A 221 4.72 6.85 -19.95
N ARG A 222 5.77 7.35 -19.29
CA ARG A 222 7.17 7.23 -19.72
C ARG A 222 7.76 5.91 -19.27
#